data_AF-A0A179UES4-F1
#
_entry.id   AF-A0A179UES4-F1
#
_cell.length_a   1.000
_cell.length_b   1.000
_cell.length_c   1.000
_cell.angle_alpha   90.00
_cell.angle_beta   90.00
_cell.angle_gamma   90.00
#
_symmetry.space_group_name_H-M   'P 1'
#
loop_
_entity.id
_entity.type
_entity.pdbx_description
1 polymer ?
#
loop_
_entity_poly.entity_id
_entity_poly.type
_entity_poly.pdbx_seq_one_letter_code
_entity_poly.pdbx_strand_id
1 'polypeptide(L)' 'MGRQGELGADEMAALEKLLSSMLTYEPALCITAKEALASEWMYKWGLPAWKKTTLNVAA' A
#
# COMPACT_ATOMS: atom_id res chain seq x y z
N MET A 1 -18.68 -14.27 -11.21
CA MET A 1 -17.75 -14.77 -10.18
C MET A 1 -16.66 -13.73 -10.01
N GLY A 2 -16.67 -12.95 -8.93
CA GLY A 2 -15.51 -12.12 -8.55
C GLY A 2 -14.48 -13.00 -7.86
N ARG A 3 -13.21 -12.93 -8.27
CA ARG A 3 -12.15 -13.71 -7.63
C ARG A 3 -11.90 -13.14 -6.24
N GLN A 4 -11.72 -14.00 -5.23
CA GLN A 4 -11.07 -13.61 -3.98
C GLN A 4 -9.70 -13.02 -4.35
N GLY A 5 -9.56 -11.69 -4.39
CA GLY A 5 -8.36 -11.01 -4.88
C GLY A 5 -8.57 -9.71 -5.65
N GLU A 6 -9.80 -9.24 -5.84
CA GLU A 6 -10.05 -7.93 -6.45
C GLU A 6 -9.94 -6.83 -5.37
N LEU A 7 -8.90 -5.99 -5.48
CA LEU A 7 -8.81 -4.75 -4.69
C LEU A 7 -10.01 -3.86 -5.03
N GLY A 8 -10.57 -3.18 -4.04
CA GLY A 8 -11.60 -2.18 -4.31
C GLY A 8 -11.07 -1.09 -5.25
N ALA A 9 -11.93 -0.43 -6.04
CA ALA A 9 -11.51 0.62 -6.96
C ALA A 9 -10.68 1.73 -6.27
N ASP A 10 -11.11 2.13 -5.07
CA ASP A 10 -10.41 3.12 -4.25
C ASP A 10 -9.04 2.62 -3.75
N GLU A 11 -8.97 1.34 -3.38
CA GLU A 11 -7.72 0.70 -2.95
C GLU A 11 -6.72 0.63 -4.10
N MET A 12 -7.19 0.24 -5.29
CA MET A 12 -6.36 0.16 -6.49
C MET A 12 -5.84 1.54 -6.91
N ALA A 13 -6.69 2.57 -6.89
CA ALA A 13 -6.28 3.94 -7.22
C ALA A 13 -5.24 4.48 -6.21
N ALA A 14 -5.44 4.22 -4.92
CA ALA A 14 -4.47 4.61 -3.89
C ALA A 14 -3.14 3.84 -4.02
N LEU A 15 -3.19 2.56 -4.39
CA LEU A 15 -2.01 1.72 -4.62
C LEU A 15 -1.22 2.19 -5.83
N GLU A 16 -1.89 2.44 -6.96
CA GLU A 16 -1.28 2.94 -8.18
C GLU A 16 -0.54 4.25 -7.90
N LYS A 17 -1.20 5.20 -7.22
CA LYS A 17 -0.59 6.48 -6.83
C LYS A 17 0.68 6.29 -6.01
N LEU A 18 0.65 5.39 -5.02
CA LEU A 18 1.83 5.07 -4.21
C LEU A 18 2.97 4.51 -5.09
N LEU A 19 2.67 3.51 -5.92
CA LEU A 19 3.67 2.86 -6.77
C LEU A 19 4.27 3.82 -7.80
N SER A 20 3.47 4.69 -8.43
CA SER A 20 3.98 5.70 -9.36
C SER A 20 4.95 6.68 -8.68
N SER A 21 4.70 7.01 -7.41
CA SER A 21 5.60 7.85 -6.61
C SER A 21 6.87 7.12 -6.14
N MET A 22 6.86 5.80 -6.06
CA MET A 22 8.05 4.98 -5.75
C MET A 22 8.87 4.64 -7.00
N LEU A 23 8.22 4.51 -8.15
CA LEU A 23 8.84 4.11 -9.42
C LEU A 23 9.14 5.31 -10.32
N THR A 24 9.38 6.48 -9.72
CA THR A 24 9.74 7.69 -10.44
C THR A 24 11.13 7.51 -11.07
N TYR A 25 11.27 7.91 -12.34
CA TYR A 25 12.51 7.70 -13.10
C TYR A 25 13.72 8.40 -12.46
N GLU A 26 13.54 9.66 -12.05
CA GLU A 26 14.56 10.43 -11.35
C GLU A 26 14.60 10.01 -9.87
N PRO A 27 15.70 9.41 -9.38
CA PRO A 27 15.77 8.93 -8.00
C PRO A 27 15.58 10.02 -6.96
N ALA A 28 15.99 11.26 -7.27
CA ALA A 28 15.80 12.41 -6.38
C ALA A 28 14.32 12.80 -6.20
N LEU A 29 13.43 12.34 -7.09
CA LEU A 29 11.98 12.57 -7.02
C LEU A 29 11.20 11.35 -6.50
N CYS A 30 11.88 10.21 -6.30
CA CYS A 30 11.29 9.04 -5.68
C CYS A 30 10.96 9.34 -4.22
N ILE A 31 9.77 8.92 -3.78
CA ILE A 31 9.36 9.15 -2.39
C ILE A 31 10.26 8.43 -1.39
N THR A 32 10.43 9.04 -0.23
CA THR A 32 11.16 8.41 0.87
C THR A 32 10.33 7.29 1.50
N ALA A 33 10.99 6.37 2.20
CA ALA A 33 10.31 5.34 2.99
C ALA A 33 9.33 5.94 4.02
N LYS A 34 9.66 7.10 4.60
CA LYS A 34 8.79 7.80 5.55
C LYS A 34 7.49 8.27 4.89
N GLU A 35 7.57 8.81 3.67
CA GLU A 35 6.42 9.25 2.90
C GLU A 35 5.58 8.07 2.40
N ALA A 36 6.22 6.99 1.97
CA ALA A 36 5.54 5.76 1.59
C ALA A 36 4.70 5.19 2.75
N LEU A 37 5.27 5.14 3.97
CA LEU A 37 4.56 4.71 5.18
C LEU A 37 3.41 5.65 5.58
N ALA A 38 3.49 6.93 5.22
CA ALA A 38 2.44 7.92 5.46
C ALA A 38 1.38 7.97 4.34
N SER A 39 1.53 7.16 3.29
CA SER A 39 0.60 7.15 2.16
C SER A 39 -0.80 6.67 2.56
N GLU A 40 -1.80 7.14 1.82
CA GLU A 40 -3.20 6.75 2.01
C GLU A 40 -3.37 5.23 1.94
N TRP A 41 -2.69 4.57 0.99
CA TRP A 41 -2.79 3.13 0.83
C TRP A 41 -2.27 2.39 2.07
N MET A 42 -1.11 2.81 2.58
CA MET A 42 -0.53 2.24 3.80
C MET A 42 -1.43 2.46 5.03
N TYR A 43 -2.03 3.64 5.19
CA TYR A 43 -2.87 3.91 6.35
C TYR A 43 -4.18 3.11 6.34
N LYS A 44 -4.87 3.08 5.19
CA LYS A 44 -6.21 2.48 5.08
C LYS A 44 -6.19 0.96 4.90
N TRP A 45 -5.21 0.41 4.17
CA TRP A 45 -5.17 -1.01 3.83
C TRP A 45 -3.88 -1.71 4.29
N GLY A 46 -2.71 -1.15 3.95
CA GLY A 46 -1.41 -1.80 4.20
C GLY A 46 -1.11 -2.10 5.67
N LEU A 47 -1.15 -1.08 6.54
CA LEU A 47 -0.88 -1.22 7.97
C LEU A 47 -1.93 -2.09 8.69
N PRO A 48 -3.25 -1.93 8.46
CA PRO A 48 -4.24 -2.85 9.01
C PRO A 48 -4.02 -4.31 8.58
N ALA A 49 -3.71 -4.55 7.30
CA ALA A 49 -3.44 -5.90 6.80
C ALA A 49 -2.18 -6.50 7.46
N TRP A 50 -1.10 -5.72 7.57
CA TRP A 50 0.13 -6.13 8.24
C TRP A 50 -0.13 -6.51 9.71
N LYS A 51 -0.85 -5.65 10.46
CA LYS A 51 -1.22 -5.91 11.86
C LYS A 51 -2.02 -7.21 12.02
N LYS A 52 -3.01 -7.44 11.15
CA LYS A 52 -3.81 -8.67 11.16
C LYS A 52 -2.93 -9.90 10.94
N THR A 53 -2.00 -9.86 9.99
CA THR A 53 -1.08 -10.96 9.72
C THR A 53 -0.12 -11.21 10.88
N THR A 54 0.47 -10.16 11.48
CA THR A 54 1.40 -10.32 12.60
C THR A 54 0.74 -10.84 13.88
N LEU A 55 -0.53 -10.49 14.13
CA LEU A 55 -1.30 -11.01 15.27
C LEU A 55 -1.64 -12.50 15.09
N ASN A 56 -1.87 -12.95 13.85
CA ASN A 56 -2.19 -14.34 13.55
C ASN A 56 -0.97 -15.29 13.57
N VAL A 57 0.26 -14.75 13.57
CA VAL A 57 1.51 -15.53 13.67
C VAL A 57 1.96 -15.69 15.13
N ALA A 58 1.43 -14.89 16.05
CA ALA A 58 1.78 -14.90 17.47
C ALA A 58 0.75 -15.64 18.37
N ALA A 59 -0.28 -16.26 17.78
CA ALA A 59 -1.35 -16.99 18.46
C ALA A 59 -1.21 -18.51 18.26
#